data_AF-A0A8C1ZDW0-F1
#
_entry.id   AF-A0A8C1ZDW0-F1
#
_cell.length_a   1.000
_cell.length_b   1.000
_cell.length_c   1.000
_cell.angle_alpha   90.00
_cell.angle_beta   90.00
_cell.angle_gamma   90.00
#
_symmetry.space_group_name_H-M   'P 1'
#
loop_
_entity.id
_entity.type
_entity.pdbx_description
1 polymer ?
#
loop_
_entity_poly.entity_id
_entity_poly.type
_entity_poly.pdbx_seq_one_letter_code
_entity_poly.pdbx_strand_id
1 'polypeptide(L)'
;MSHASKTPESLAASQVDHLSSLKALTEKLKLETRKPSYLDWRAQLEAMLALSHRDSESPADPGDTEKQRTSGPVSVGHEGRQSLGNTLGFGSIDQALEWLKKELAEMRLQDQQLARQLMRLRNDINSLKIVQTCNQHRKMLNDATFELEERDDMSDLCDVPMSPGLGLSESLKVIGVTKMNINSRRFSLC
;
A
#
# COMPACT_ATOMS: atom_id res chain seq x y z
N MET A 1 -48.21 18.72 -4.99
CA MET A 1 -46.91 18.48 -4.33
C MET A 1 -45.84 18.61 -5.40
N SER A 2 -45.10 19.71 -5.41
CA SER A 2 -44.17 20.06 -6.48
C SER A 2 -42.82 19.40 -6.23
N HIS A 3 -42.45 18.41 -7.03
CA HIS A 3 -41.09 17.84 -7.02
C HIS A 3 -40.22 18.64 -7.99
N ALA A 4 -39.35 19.49 -7.44
CA ALA A 4 -38.33 20.18 -8.20
C ALA A 4 -37.21 19.18 -8.56
N SER A 5 -37.15 18.78 -9.83
CA SER A 5 -36.03 18.02 -10.38
C SER A 5 -34.76 18.85 -10.31
N LYS A 6 -33.78 18.39 -9.53
CA LYS A 6 -32.48 19.03 -9.36
C LYS A 6 -31.69 18.88 -10.66
N THR A 7 -31.39 19.99 -11.33
CA THR A 7 -30.64 20.03 -12.59
C THR A 7 -29.19 19.57 -12.41
N PRO A 8 -28.56 18.95 -13.43
CA PRO A 8 -27.21 18.39 -13.34
C PRO A 8 -26.12 19.45 -13.07
N GLU A 9 -26.33 20.72 -13.42
CA GLU A 9 -25.41 21.82 -13.09
C GLU A 9 -25.28 22.06 -11.58
N SER A 10 -26.36 21.88 -10.81
CA SER A 10 -26.34 22.05 -9.35
C SER A 10 -25.50 20.98 -8.64
N LEU A 11 -25.45 19.76 -9.20
CA LEU A 11 -24.66 18.66 -8.66
C LEU A 11 -23.16 18.86 -8.93
N ALA A 12 -22.79 19.31 -10.14
CA ALA A 12 -21.41 19.62 -10.49
C ALA A 12 -20.86 20.80 -9.66
N ALA A 13 -21.65 21.85 -9.46
CA ALA A 13 -21.28 22.97 -8.59
C ALA A 13 -21.03 22.51 -7.15
N SER A 14 -21.92 21.67 -6.60
CA SER A 14 -21.72 21.13 -5.24
C SER A 14 -20.46 20.26 -5.10
N GLN A 15 -20.09 19.49 -6.13
CA GLN A 15 -18.86 18.69 -6.11
C GLN A 15 -17.60 19.56 -6.16
N VAL A 16 -17.61 20.63 -6.95
CA VAL A 16 -16.50 21.60 -7.02
C VAL A 16 -16.32 22.30 -5.66
N ASP A 17 -17.41 22.63 -4.98
CA ASP A 17 -17.38 23.20 -3.62
C ASP A 17 -16.83 22.21 -2.58
N HIS A 18 -17.16 20.93 -2.70
CA HIS A 18 -16.59 19.88 -1.84
C HIS A 18 -15.10 19.67 -2.08
N LEU A 19 -14.64 19.67 -3.34
CA LEU A 19 -13.22 19.51 -3.68
C LEU A 19 -12.39 20.71 -3.21
N SER A 20 -12.91 21.93 -3.35
CA SER A 20 -12.24 23.14 -2.84
C SER A 20 -12.16 23.15 -1.32
N SER A 21 -13.22 22.73 -0.63
CA SER A 21 -13.23 22.55 0.83
C SER A 21 -12.22 21.51 1.30
N LEU A 22 -12.12 20.37 0.60
CA LEU A 22 -11.11 19.34 0.86
C LEU A 22 -9.70 19.87 0.63
N LYS A 23 -9.46 20.59 -0.47
CA LYS A 23 -8.16 21.20 -0.76
C LYS A 23 -7.74 22.16 0.36
N ALA A 24 -8.63 23.07 0.77
CA ALA A 24 -8.37 24.00 1.87
C ALA A 24 -8.07 23.27 3.20
N LEU A 25 -8.79 22.17 3.47
CA LEU A 25 -8.54 21.36 4.66
C LEU A 25 -7.19 20.66 4.61
N THR A 26 -6.81 20.08 3.46
CA THR A 26 -5.51 19.43 3.28
C THR A 26 -4.35 20.40 3.42
N GLU A 27 -4.50 21.62 2.89
CA GLU A 27 -3.52 22.70 3.01
C GLU A 27 -3.40 23.18 4.46
N LYS A 28 -4.53 23.38 5.15
CA LYS A 28 -4.57 23.74 6.58
C LYS A 28 -3.87 22.70 7.45
N LEU A 29 -4.01 21.42 7.09
CA LEU A 29 -3.39 20.30 7.79
C LEU A 29 -1.96 19.99 7.30
N LYS A 30 -1.43 20.72 6.31
CA LYS A 30 -0.11 20.51 5.70
C LYS A 30 0.13 19.04 5.30
N LEU A 31 -0.90 18.41 4.74
CA LEU A 31 -0.85 17.01 4.33
C LEU A 31 -0.11 16.92 2.99
N GLU A 32 1.21 16.77 3.08
CA GLU A 32 2.06 16.53 1.91
C GLU A 32 2.35 15.04 1.74
N THR A 33 2.34 14.59 0.48
CA THR A 33 2.74 13.24 0.10
C THR A 33 4.28 13.14 0.11
N ARG A 34 4.83 12.48 1.14
CA ARG A 34 6.30 12.26 1.26
C ARG A 34 6.85 11.13 0.40
N LYS A 35 6.07 10.62 -0.57
CA LYS A 35 6.45 9.46 -1.37
C LYS A 35 7.39 9.93 -2.50
N PRO A 36 8.64 9.43 -2.60
CA PRO A 36 9.62 9.92 -3.59
C PRO A 36 9.08 9.90 -5.02
N SER A 37 8.44 8.80 -5.42
CA SER A 37 7.86 8.63 -6.76
C SER A 37 6.80 9.69 -7.13
N TYR A 38 6.07 10.22 -6.14
CA TYR A 38 5.07 11.26 -6.39
C TYR A 38 5.72 12.63 -6.58
N LEU A 39 6.78 12.92 -5.84
CA LEU A 39 7.53 14.16 -5.97
C LEU A 39 8.23 14.24 -7.33
N ASP A 40 8.83 13.14 -7.78
CA ASP A 40 9.47 13.06 -9.09
C ASP A 40 8.47 13.30 -10.24
N TRP A 41 7.31 12.66 -10.18
CA TRP A 41 6.23 12.86 -11.15
C TRP A 41 5.71 14.31 -11.15
N ARG A 42 5.53 14.90 -9.95
CA ARG A 42 5.09 16.29 -9.81
C ARG A 42 6.12 17.25 -10.41
N ALA A 43 7.41 17.02 -10.16
CA ALA A 43 8.49 17.81 -10.74
C ALA A 43 8.51 17.71 -12.27
N GLN A 44 8.26 16.52 -12.84
CA GLN A 44 8.15 16.33 -14.29
C GLN A 44 6.97 17.12 -14.89
N LEU A 45 5.82 17.15 -14.22
CA LEU A 45 4.68 17.96 -14.65
C LEU A 45 4.97 19.46 -14.59
N GLU A 46 5.57 19.93 -13.49
CA GLU A 46 5.96 21.34 -13.33
C GLU A 46 6.99 21.75 -14.41
N ALA A 47 7.91 20.85 -14.79
CA ALA A 47 8.84 21.07 -15.88
C ALA A 47 8.14 21.18 -17.25
N MET A 48 7.19 20.29 -17.55
CA MET A 48 6.41 20.37 -18.80
C MET A 48 5.56 21.63 -18.88
N LEU A 49 4.95 22.04 -17.76
CA LEU A 49 4.19 23.30 -17.69
C LEU A 49 5.10 24.52 -17.90
N ALA A 50 6.29 24.52 -17.28
CA ALA A 50 7.27 25.59 -17.48
C ALA A 50 7.74 25.67 -18.94
N LEU A 51 7.99 24.52 -19.59
CA LEU A 51 8.35 24.46 -21.01
C LEU A 51 7.21 25.02 -21.89
N SER A 52 5.96 24.64 -21.62
CA SER A 52 4.80 25.13 -22.38
C SER A 52 4.58 26.64 -22.27
N HIS A 53 5.00 27.26 -21.16
CA HIS A 53 4.91 28.71 -20.98
C HIS A 53 6.03 29.46 -21.72
N ARG A 54 7.21 28.85 -21.88
CA ARG A 54 8.32 29.48 -22.63
C ARG A 54 8.10 29.46 -24.14
N ASP A 55 7.32 28.52 -24.65
CA ASP A 55 6.99 28.44 -26.08
C ASP A 55 5.95 29.50 -26.53
N SER A 56 5.34 30.26 -25.60
CA SER A 56 4.45 31.39 -25.91
C SER A 56 5.11 32.77 -25.83
N GLU A 57 6.31 32.90 -25.26
CA GLU A 57 7.04 34.18 -25.20
C GLU A 57 8.17 34.20 -26.23
N SER A 58 7.83 34.61 -27.46
CA SER A 58 8.82 35.08 -28.42
C SER A 58 9.44 36.40 -27.89
N PRO A 59 10.77 36.59 -27.98
CA PRO A 59 11.44 37.72 -27.35
C PRO A 59 11.15 39.01 -28.12
N ALA A 60 10.39 39.92 -27.52
CA ALA A 60 10.33 41.30 -27.95
C ALA A 60 11.49 42.09 -27.34
N ASP A 61 12.37 42.59 -28.20
CA ASP A 61 13.46 43.51 -27.89
C ASP A 61 13.01 44.77 -27.10
N PRO A 62 13.91 45.38 -26.30
CA PRO A 62 13.60 46.56 -25.52
C PRO A 62 13.69 47.82 -26.39
N GLY A 63 12.57 48.52 -26.57
CA GLY A 63 12.51 49.82 -27.23
C GLY A 63 11.51 50.75 -26.54
N ASP A 64 12.02 51.76 -25.85
CA ASP A 64 11.26 52.88 -25.30
C ASP A 64 10.45 53.62 -26.38
N THR A 65 9.17 53.92 -26.12
CA THR A 65 8.59 55.26 -26.33
C THR A 65 7.13 55.34 -25.87
N GLU A 66 6.88 56.29 -24.98
CA GLU A 66 5.55 56.84 -24.68
C GLU A 66 4.85 57.33 -25.96
N LYS A 67 3.54 57.04 -26.10
CA LYS A 67 2.49 58.05 -26.35
C LYS A 67 1.10 57.45 -26.50
N GLN A 68 0.29 57.88 -25.55
CA GLN A 68 -1.17 57.93 -25.49
C GLN A 68 -1.83 58.39 -26.80
N ARG A 69 -2.77 57.59 -27.34
CA ARG A 69 -3.91 58.07 -28.13
C ARG A 69 -5.16 57.25 -27.88
N THR A 70 -6.24 58.00 -27.79
CA THR A 70 -7.63 57.66 -27.52
C THR A 70 -8.35 57.03 -28.71
N SER A 71 -9.57 56.52 -28.41
CA SER A 71 -10.74 56.26 -29.28
C SER A 71 -10.73 55.02 -30.19
N GLY A 72 -11.72 54.13 -29.94
CA GLY A 72 -12.15 53.03 -30.83
C GLY A 72 -12.91 53.53 -32.08
N PRO A 73 -13.58 52.68 -32.89
CA PRO A 73 -14.57 51.68 -32.43
C PRO A 73 -14.63 50.31 -33.17
N VAL A 74 -15.29 49.35 -32.49
CA VAL A 74 -16.10 48.19 -32.94
C VAL A 74 -15.72 47.45 -34.24
N SER A 75 -15.39 46.17 -34.11
CA SER A 75 -15.74 45.13 -35.08
C SER A 75 -16.20 43.86 -34.38
N VAL A 76 -17.37 43.40 -34.80
CA VAL A 76 -18.02 42.12 -34.50
C VAL A 76 -17.18 40.97 -35.05
N GLY A 77 -17.07 39.88 -34.29
CA GLY A 77 -16.78 38.59 -34.89
C GLY A 77 -15.89 37.67 -34.07
N HIS A 78 -16.49 36.56 -33.67
CA HIS A 78 -15.87 35.23 -33.61
C HIS A 78 -15.05 34.86 -32.35
N GLU A 79 -15.67 33.98 -31.56
CA GLU A 79 -15.06 32.75 -31.06
C GLU A 79 -13.67 32.85 -30.39
N GLY A 80 -13.64 33.47 -29.22
CA GLY A 80 -12.53 33.39 -28.29
C GLY A 80 -12.73 32.38 -27.15
N ARG A 81 -13.44 31.26 -27.39
CA ARG A 81 -13.56 30.16 -26.40
C ARG A 81 -12.80 28.90 -26.85
N GLN A 82 -11.67 29.08 -27.51
CA GLN A 82 -10.83 27.97 -27.99
C GLN A 82 -9.36 28.33 -27.84
N SER A 83 -8.86 28.44 -26.61
CA SER A 83 -7.40 28.37 -26.38
C SER A 83 -7.08 27.93 -24.96
N LEU A 84 -7.63 26.79 -24.57
CA LEU A 84 -7.15 25.99 -23.44
C LEU A 84 -6.97 24.50 -23.83
N GLY A 85 -7.18 24.16 -25.11
CA GLY A 85 -7.16 22.77 -25.61
C GLY A 85 -5.83 22.30 -26.21
N ASN A 86 -4.86 23.19 -26.43
CA ASN A 86 -3.64 22.85 -27.19
C ASN A 86 -2.46 22.36 -26.35
N THR A 87 -2.59 22.21 -25.02
CA THR A 87 -1.48 21.79 -24.15
C THR A 87 -1.02 20.34 -24.35
N LEU A 88 -1.65 19.59 -25.26
CA LEU A 88 -1.35 18.18 -25.46
C LEU A 88 -1.28 17.78 -26.96
N GLY A 89 -1.31 18.75 -27.90
CA GLY A 89 -1.10 18.50 -29.33
C GLY A 89 -2.16 17.64 -30.03
N PHE A 90 -3.35 17.46 -29.43
CA PHE A 90 -4.45 16.71 -30.05
C PHE A 90 -5.21 17.59 -31.04
N GLY A 91 -5.51 17.03 -32.21
CA GLY A 91 -6.26 17.72 -33.28
C GLY A 91 -7.76 17.86 -32.99
N SER A 92 -8.30 17.12 -32.01
CA SER A 92 -9.69 17.26 -31.55
C SER A 92 -9.88 16.76 -30.12
N ILE A 93 -10.96 17.20 -29.46
CA ILE A 93 -11.34 16.75 -28.10
C ILE A 93 -11.63 15.24 -28.10
N ASP A 94 -12.28 14.73 -29.16
CA ASP A 94 -12.58 13.29 -29.28
C ASP A 94 -11.30 12.45 -29.35
N GLN A 95 -10.26 12.94 -30.04
CA GLN A 95 -8.96 12.29 -30.11
C GLN A 95 -8.28 12.23 -28.73
N ALA A 96 -8.38 13.31 -27.95
CA ALA A 96 -7.84 13.35 -26.59
C ALA A 96 -8.59 12.37 -25.65
N LEU A 97 -9.92 12.26 -25.81
CA LEU A 97 -10.74 11.32 -25.04
C LEU A 97 -10.46 9.86 -25.40
N GLU A 98 -10.27 9.56 -26.68
CA GLU A 98 -9.87 8.22 -27.14
C GLU A 98 -8.49 7.83 -26.61
N TRP A 99 -7.54 8.76 -26.64
CA TRP A 99 -6.23 8.57 -26.05
C TRP A 99 -6.33 8.27 -24.55
N LEU A 100 -7.07 9.10 -23.79
CA LEU A 100 -7.24 8.90 -22.35
C LEU A 100 -7.89 7.55 -22.04
N LYS A 101 -8.90 7.13 -22.81
CA LYS A 101 -9.52 5.81 -22.66
C LYS A 101 -8.51 4.68 -22.88
N LYS A 102 -7.66 4.80 -23.90
CA LYS A 102 -6.62 3.82 -24.20
C LYS A 102 -5.58 3.76 -23.08
N GLU A 103 -5.11 4.92 -22.63
CA GLU A 103 -4.13 5.05 -21.54
C GLU A 103 -4.67 4.45 -20.23
N LEU A 104 -5.93 4.74 -19.90
CA LEU A 104 -6.59 4.19 -18.72
C LEU A 104 -6.77 2.66 -18.81
N ALA A 105 -7.00 2.12 -20.01
CA ALA A 105 -7.05 0.68 -20.23
C ALA A 105 -5.66 0.03 -20.05
N GLU A 106 -4.61 0.69 -20.51
CA GLU A 106 -3.23 0.23 -20.37
C GLU A 106 -2.77 0.25 -18.92
N MET A 107 -3.00 1.35 -18.18
CA MET A 107 -2.73 1.42 -16.74
C MET A 107 -3.48 0.33 -15.96
N ARG A 108 -4.75 0.07 -16.30
CA ARG A 108 -5.51 -1.03 -15.68
C ARG A 108 -4.91 -2.40 -15.97
N LEU A 109 -4.41 -2.63 -17.18
CA LEU A 109 -3.77 -3.90 -17.52
C LEU A 109 -2.47 -4.11 -16.71
N GLN A 110 -1.68 -3.05 -16.57
CA GLN A 110 -0.46 -3.05 -15.76
C GLN A 110 -0.77 -3.35 -14.29
N ASP A 111 -1.76 -2.67 -13.71
CA ASP A 111 -2.20 -2.91 -12.33
C ASP A 111 -2.66 -4.36 -12.12
N GLN A 112 -3.41 -4.93 -13.06
CA GLN A 112 -3.82 -6.33 -12.99
C GLN A 112 -2.62 -7.29 -13.07
N GLN A 113 -1.62 -6.99 -13.91
CA GLN A 113 -0.41 -7.79 -13.97
C GLN A 113 0.39 -7.71 -12.66
N LEU A 114 0.55 -6.51 -12.11
CA LEU A 114 1.24 -6.30 -10.84
C LEU A 114 0.51 -7.02 -9.69
N ALA A 115 -0.81 -6.91 -9.62
CA ALA A 115 -1.61 -7.63 -8.62
C ALA A 115 -1.42 -9.15 -8.70
N ARG A 116 -1.37 -9.71 -9.92
CA ARG A 116 -1.07 -11.14 -10.13
C ARG A 116 0.33 -11.50 -9.65
N GLN A 117 1.34 -10.67 -9.92
CA GLN A 117 2.70 -10.90 -9.45
C GLN A 117 2.78 -10.84 -7.92
N LEU A 118 2.15 -9.85 -7.29
CA LEU A 118 2.12 -9.72 -5.83
C LEU A 118 1.40 -10.90 -5.16
N MET A 119 0.31 -11.39 -5.74
CA MET A 119 -0.37 -12.58 -5.23
C MET A 119 0.51 -13.83 -5.30
N ARG A 120 1.28 -14.01 -6.39
CA ARG A 120 2.25 -15.11 -6.51
C ARG A 120 3.35 -15.01 -5.45
N LEU A 121 3.99 -13.85 -5.35
CA LEU A 121 5.04 -13.61 -4.34
C LEU A 121 4.53 -13.84 -2.92
N ARG A 122 3.31 -13.38 -2.60
CA ARG A 122 2.70 -13.62 -1.29
C ARG A 122 2.53 -15.11 -1.01
N ASN A 123 2.12 -15.90 -2.00
CA ASN A 123 1.97 -17.34 -1.85
C ASN A 123 3.34 -18.04 -1.68
N ASP A 124 4.34 -17.63 -2.44
CA ASP A 124 5.71 -18.18 -2.36
C ASP A 124 6.36 -17.86 -1.01
N ILE A 125 6.18 -16.64 -0.50
CA ILE A 125 6.64 -16.25 0.84
C ILE A 125 5.93 -17.11 1.89
N ASN A 126 4.63 -17.32 1.76
CA ASN A 126 3.89 -18.12 2.73
C ASN A 126 4.33 -19.59 2.73
N SER A 127 4.52 -20.19 1.55
CA SER A 127 5.01 -21.57 1.45
C SER A 127 6.42 -21.70 2.05
N LEU A 128 7.31 -20.75 1.77
CA LEU A 128 8.65 -20.73 2.33
C LEU A 128 8.65 -20.57 3.85
N LYS A 129 7.77 -19.71 4.39
CA LYS A 129 7.60 -19.56 5.85
C LYS A 129 7.10 -20.84 6.50
N ILE A 130 6.14 -21.54 5.89
CA ILE A 130 5.66 -22.83 6.39
C ILE A 130 6.83 -23.83 6.45
N VAL A 131 7.57 -23.97 5.35
CA VAL A 131 8.75 -24.86 5.27
C VAL A 131 9.80 -24.49 6.32
N GLN A 132 10.07 -23.20 6.51
CA GLN A 132 10.99 -22.72 7.54
C GLN A 132 10.55 -23.13 8.94
N THR A 133 9.27 -22.92 9.28
CA THR A 133 8.73 -23.31 10.60
C THR A 133 8.77 -24.82 10.83
N CYS A 134 8.47 -25.62 9.80
CA CYS A 134 8.59 -27.07 9.88
C CYS A 134 10.04 -27.52 10.11
N ASN A 135 11.00 -26.92 9.39
CA ASN A 135 12.42 -27.24 9.55
C ASN A 135 12.94 -26.84 10.93
N GLN A 136 12.54 -25.67 11.43
CA GLN A 136 12.90 -25.24 12.78
C GLN A 136 12.36 -26.20 13.84
N HIS A 137 11.09 -26.61 13.73
CA HIS A 137 10.49 -27.57 14.64
C HIS A 137 11.19 -28.93 14.58
N ARG A 138 11.51 -29.43 13.38
CA ARG A 138 12.29 -30.66 13.19
C ARG A 138 13.66 -30.58 13.86
N LYS A 139 14.35 -29.44 13.76
CA LYS A 139 15.63 -29.24 14.44
C LYS A 139 15.47 -29.31 15.95
N MET A 140 14.47 -28.62 16.52
CA MET A 140 14.20 -28.68 17.96
C MET A 140 13.88 -30.10 18.45
N LEU A 141 13.11 -30.87 17.67
CA LEU A 141 12.82 -32.27 17.99
C LEU A 141 14.09 -33.12 17.97
N ASN A 142 14.93 -32.95 16.94
CA ASN A 142 16.20 -33.67 16.85
C ASN A 142 17.14 -33.31 18.01
N ASP A 143 17.24 -32.02 18.37
CA ASP A 143 18.06 -31.56 19.49
C ASP A 143 17.57 -32.21 20.80
N ALA A 144 16.25 -32.24 21.05
CA ALA A 144 15.68 -32.89 22.23
C ALA A 144 15.85 -34.42 22.24
N THR A 145 15.75 -35.08 21.08
CA THR A 145 16.04 -36.51 20.95
C THR A 145 17.50 -36.80 21.27
N PHE A 146 18.43 -36.00 20.76
CA PHE A 146 19.85 -36.14 21.03
C PHE A 146 20.17 -35.95 22.52
N GLU A 147 19.59 -34.94 23.17
CA GLU A 147 19.74 -34.76 24.64
C GLU A 147 19.20 -35.96 25.46
N LEU A 148 18.15 -36.64 24.97
CA LEU A 148 17.61 -37.84 25.61
C LEU A 148 18.54 -39.04 25.42
N GLU A 149 19.04 -39.25 24.21
CA GLU A 149 20.02 -40.30 23.89
C GLU A 149 21.30 -40.12 24.72
N GLU A 150 21.83 -38.89 24.82
CA GLU A 150 23.00 -38.60 25.68
C GLU A 150 22.73 -38.92 27.15
N ARG A 151 21.52 -38.68 27.67
CA ARG A 151 21.18 -39.05 29.05
C ARG A 151 21.04 -40.55 29.24
N ASP A 152 20.53 -41.27 28.25
CA ASP A 152 20.42 -42.73 28.27
C ASP A 152 21.81 -43.37 28.24
N ASP A 153 22.67 -42.95 27.32
CA ASP A 153 24.08 -43.39 27.22
C ASP A 153 24.88 -43.10 28.51
N MET A 154 24.65 -41.94 29.13
CA MET A 154 25.27 -41.60 30.42
C MET A 154 24.69 -42.38 31.61
N SER A 155 23.43 -42.84 31.50
CA SER A 155 22.79 -43.70 32.50
C SER A 155 23.29 -45.14 32.40
N ASP A 156 23.55 -45.64 31.18
CA ASP A 156 24.12 -46.97 30.92
C ASP A 156 25.57 -47.09 31.43
N LEU A 157 26.33 -45.98 31.38
CA LEU A 157 27.64 -45.89 32.07
C LEU A 157 27.54 -45.90 33.60
N CYS A 158 26.37 -45.55 34.14
CA CYS A 158 26.06 -45.52 35.56
C CYS A 158 25.24 -46.75 35.97
N ASP A 159 25.65 -47.95 35.56
CA ASP A 159 25.25 -49.26 36.14
C ASP A 159 25.78 -49.42 37.58
N VAL A 160 25.60 -48.39 38.41
CA VAL A 160 25.63 -48.48 39.85
C VAL A 160 24.23 -48.91 40.26
N PRO A 161 24.05 -49.95 41.08
CA PRO A 161 22.71 -50.37 41.48
C PRO A 161 22.09 -49.25 42.32
N MET A 162 21.29 -48.39 41.69
CA MET A 162 20.36 -47.53 42.38
C MET A 162 19.44 -48.48 43.15
N SER A 163 19.60 -48.48 44.47
CA SER A 163 18.84 -49.26 45.44
C SER A 163 17.40 -49.57 44.97
N PRO A 164 16.92 -50.83 45.10
CA PRO A 164 15.61 -51.23 44.63
C PRO A 164 14.53 -50.57 45.50
N GLY A 165 14.08 -49.39 45.08
CA GLY A 165 13.25 -48.51 45.90
C GLY A 165 12.20 -47.75 45.10
N LEU A 166 11.49 -48.45 44.20
CA LEU A 166 10.09 -48.20 43.80
C LEU A 166 9.51 -46.80 44.14
N GLY A 167 9.46 -45.86 43.18
CA GLY A 167 8.63 -44.68 43.40
C GLY A 167 8.61 -43.59 42.34
N LEU A 168 7.87 -43.84 41.24
CA LEU A 168 7.39 -42.88 40.24
C LEU A 168 8.43 -42.36 39.23
N SER A 169 7.99 -42.23 37.97
CA SER A 169 8.78 -41.65 36.88
C SER A 169 9.30 -40.27 37.24
N GLU A 170 10.51 -39.90 36.79
CA GLU A 170 11.11 -38.56 36.96
C GLU A 170 10.09 -37.44 36.65
N SER A 171 9.24 -37.62 35.64
CA SER A 171 8.21 -36.66 35.23
C SER A 171 7.19 -36.34 36.34
N LEU A 172 6.80 -37.32 37.16
CA LEU A 172 5.86 -37.11 38.27
C LEU A 172 6.55 -36.43 39.47
N LYS A 173 7.84 -36.69 39.68
CA LYS A 173 8.65 -36.00 40.70
C LYS A 173 8.77 -34.50 40.40
N VAL A 174 8.97 -34.12 39.14
CA VAL A 174 9.08 -32.72 38.70
C VAL A 174 7.79 -31.93 38.96
N ILE A 175 6.63 -32.58 38.93
CA ILE A 175 5.32 -31.96 39.19
C ILE A 175 4.96 -32.01 40.70
N GLY A 176 5.86 -32.52 41.55
CA GLY A 176 5.64 -32.64 42.99
C GLY A 176 4.66 -33.76 43.38
N VAL A 177 4.33 -34.64 42.44
CA VAL A 177 3.43 -35.77 42.68
C VAL A 177 4.20 -36.92 43.30
N THR A 178 3.86 -37.26 44.54
CA THR A 178 4.44 -38.38 45.27
C THR A 178 3.47 -39.56 45.33
N LYS A 179 3.99 -40.76 45.67
CA LYS A 179 3.18 -41.98 45.84
C LYS A 179 2.06 -41.80 46.87
N MET A 180 2.29 -40.94 47.87
CA MET A 180 1.32 -40.53 48.87
C MET A 180 0.17 -39.71 48.28
N ASN A 181 0.47 -38.84 47.30
CA ASN A 181 -0.52 -38.01 46.62
C ASN A 181 -1.51 -38.88 45.81
N ILE A 182 -0.99 -39.86 45.07
CA ILE A 182 -1.77 -40.80 44.23
C ILE A 182 -2.58 -41.79 45.10
N ASN A 183 -1.98 -42.33 46.17
CA ASN A 183 -2.66 -43.32 47.01
C ASN A 183 -3.72 -42.73 47.94
N SER A 184 -3.74 -41.41 48.16
CA SER A 184 -4.75 -40.76 49.01
C SER A 184 -6.14 -40.70 48.39
N ARG A 185 -6.25 -40.76 47.05
CA ARG A 185 -7.52 -40.73 46.31
C ARG A 185 -7.78 -42.08 45.67
N ARG A 186 -8.08 -43.07 46.52
CA ARG A 186 -8.68 -44.32 46.07
C ARG A 186 -10.09 -44.01 45.61
N PHE A 187 -10.30 -43.91 44.31
CA PHE A 187 -11.64 -43.99 43.74
C PHE A 187 -12.26 -45.31 44.22
N SER A 188 -13.27 -45.24 45.09
CA SER A 188 -14.17 -46.36 45.33
C SER A 188 -14.99 -46.52 44.05
N LEU A 189 -14.76 -47.59 43.32
CA LEU A 189 -15.64 -48.00 42.23
C LEU A 189 -17.01 -48.34 42.84
N CYS A 190 -18.05 -47.62 42.40
CA CYS A 190 -19.44 -48.07 42.51
C CYS A 190 -19.75 -48.94 41.29
#